data_AF-A0A9E6EVW2-F1
#
_entry.id   AF-A0A9E6EVW2-F1
#
_cell.length_a   1.000
_cell.length_b   1.000
_cell.length_c   1.000
_cell.angle_alpha   90.00
_cell.angle_beta   90.00
_cell.angle_gamma   90.00
#
_symmetry.space_group_name_H-M   'P 1'
#
loop_
_entity.id
_entity.type
_entity.pdbx_description
1 polymer ?
#
loop_
_entity_poly.entity_id
_entity_poly.type
_entity_poly.pdbx_seq_one_letter_code
_entity_poly.pdbx_strand_id
1 'polypeptide(L)' 'MESLIIRVPNKLDLNLLLKLVKRMGFQSETVEQKIDKYIANAPFDVPLTDNDIMKEVKTVRKRAF' A
#
# COMPACT_ATOMS: atom_id res chain seq x y z
N MET A 1 11.35 -9.25 -11.99
CA MET A 1 11.53 -9.45 -10.53
C MET A 1 10.37 -10.28 -10.05
N GLU A 2 10.63 -11.52 -9.64
CA GLU A 2 9.60 -12.41 -9.13
C GLU A 2 9.36 -12.11 -7.64
N SER A 3 8.10 -12.05 -7.24
CA SER A 3 7.70 -11.81 -5.85
C SER A 3 6.82 -12.95 -5.37
N LEU A 4 7.18 -13.56 -4.24
CA LEU A 4 6.42 -14.63 -3.61
C LEU A 4 5.54 -14.06 -2.49
N ILE A 5 4.25 -14.42 -2.47
CA ILE A 5 3.35 -14.09 -1.36
C ILE A 5 3.25 -15.32 -0.46
N ILE A 6 3.70 -15.18 0.79
CA ILE A 6 3.63 -16.22 1.80
C ILE A 6 2.58 -15.82 2.83
N ARG A 7 1.63 -16.71 3.11
CA ARG A 7 0.70 -16.55 4.24
C ARG A 7 1.29 -17.25 5.46
N VAL A 8 1.52 -16.49 6.53
CA VAL A 8 2.02 -17.03 7.80
C VAL A 8 0.92 -16.87 8.85
N PRO A 9 0.41 -17.96 9.44
CA PRO A 9 -0.76 -17.90 10.32
C PRO A 9 -0.46 -17.33 11.72
N ASN A 10 0.80 -17.37 12.18
CA ASN A 10 1.20 -16.90 13.51
C ASN A 10 2.26 -15.78 13.44
N LYS A 11 2.13 -14.78 14.32
CA LYS A 11 3.09 -13.67 14.47
C LYS A 11 4.48 -14.12 14.92
N LEU A 12 4.59 -15.17 15.74
CA LEU A 12 5.89 -15.69 16.18
C LEU A 12 6.69 -16.23 14.98
N ASP A 13 6.04 -17.04 14.14
CA ASP A 13 6.65 -17.61 12.94
C ASP A 13 6.96 -16.53 11.90
N LEU A 14 6.12 -15.51 11.80
CA LEU A 14 6.37 -14.35 10.94
C LEU A 14 7.67 -13.63 11.34
N ASN A 15 7.87 -13.38 12.63
CA ASN A 15 9.09 -12.73 13.13
C ASN A 15 10.35 -13.57 12.86
N LEU A 16 10.25 -14.90 12.99
CA LEU A 16 11.34 -15.81 12.66
C LEU A 16 11.65 -15.77 11.17
N LEU A 17 10.62 -15.85 10.32
CA LEU A 17 10.75 -15.80 8.87
C LEU A 17 11.40 -14.48 8.40
N LEU A 18 10.94 -13.33 8.91
CA LEU A 18 11.52 -12.02 8.56
C LEU A 18 13.02 -11.95 8.90
N LYS A 19 13.45 -12.52 10.03
CA LYS A 19 14.87 -12.60 10.41
C LYS A 19 15.67 -13.50 9.45
N LEU A 20 15.10 -14.63 9.04
CA LEU A 20 15.74 -15.56 8.10
C LEU A 20 15.88 -14.94 6.71
N VAL A 21 14.80 -14.37 6.19
CA VAL A 21 14.77 -13.70 4.87
C VAL A 21 15.80 -12.58 4.81
N LYS A 22 15.90 -11.76 5.87
CA LYS A 22 16.92 -10.71 5.99
C LYS A 22 18.34 -11.27 6.02
N ARG A 23 18.60 -12.37 6.74
CA ARG A 23 19.92 -13.03 6.76
C ARG A 23 20.31 -13.61 5.41
N MET A 24 19.33 -14.08 4.64
CA MET A 24 19.55 -14.62 3.30
C MET A 24 19.68 -13.53 2.22
N GLY A 25 19.60 -12.24 2.58
CA GLY A 25 19.78 -11.13 1.65
C GLY A 25 18.54 -10.79 0.82
N PHE A 26 17.39 -11.40 1.13
CA PHE A 26 16.14 -11.06 0.48
C PHE A 26 15.49 -9.84 1.14
N GLN A 27 14.76 -9.07 0.33
CA GLN A 27 13.89 -8.02 0.84
C GLN A 27 12.50 -8.58 1.14
N SER A 28 11.96 -8.23 2.31
CA SER A 28 10.62 -8.61 2.74
C SER A 28 9.82 -7.37 3.08
N GLU A 29 8.53 -7.38 2.77
CA GLU A 29 7.61 -6.33 3.12
C GLU A 29 6.29 -6.95 3.55
N THR A 30 5.75 -6.52 4.69
CA THR A 30 4.42 -6.96 5.13
C THR A 30 3.33 -6.15 4.43
N VAL A 31 2.09 -6.65 4.46
CA VAL A 31 0.96 -5.94 3.87
C VAL A 31 0.70 -4.62 4.61
N GLU A 32 0.85 -4.61 5.93
CA GLU A 32 0.74 -3.39 6.74
C GLU A 32 1.80 -2.36 6.33
N GLN A 33 3.05 -2.78 6.15
CA GLN A 33 4.13 -1.89 5.70
C GLN A 33 3.85 -1.29 4.31
N LYS A 34 3.21 -2.05 3.41
CA LYS A 34 2.77 -1.51 2.11
C LYS A 34 1.69 -0.45 2.27
N ILE A 35 0.72 -0.69 3.15
CA ILE A 35 -0.37 0.27 3.43
C ILE A 35 0.22 1.54 4.05
N ASP A 36 1.10 1.42 5.03
CA ASP A 36 1.74 2.56 5.69
C ASP A 36 2.55 3.39 4.69
N LYS A 37 3.32 2.75 3.81
CA LYS A 37 4.03 3.46 2.73
C LYS A 37 3.09 4.13 1.75
N TYR A 38 1.96 3.51 1.43
CA TYR A 38 0.97 4.12 0.53
C TYR A 38 0.38 5.39 1.17
N ILE A 39 0.01 5.32 2.46
CA ILE A 39 -0.53 6.46 3.20
C ILE A 39 0.52 7.57 3.34
N ALA A 40 1.77 7.22 3.68
CA ALA A 40 2.85 8.20 3.85
C ALA A 40 3.21 8.91 2.54
N ASN A 41 3.11 8.21 1.40
CA ASN A 41 3.34 8.78 0.07
C ASN A 41 2.07 9.40 -0.53
N ALA A 42 0.96 9.42 0.20
CA ALA A 42 -0.24 10.09 -0.27
C ALA A 42 0.09 11.60 -0.38
N PRO A 43 -0.18 12.22 -1.54
CA PRO A 43 0.04 13.65 -1.69
C PRO A 43 -0.95 14.41 -0.80
N PHE A 44 -0.45 15.06 0.25
CA PHE A 44 -1.24 15.86 1.20
C PHE A 44 -1.61 17.24 0.65
N ASP A 45 -0.83 17.73 -0.31
CA ASP A 45 -0.95 19.07 -0.86
C ASP A 45 -1.00 18.95 -2.39
N VAL A 46 -2.08 18.36 -2.89
CA VAL A 46 -2.40 18.44 -4.31
C VAL A 46 -3.03 19.83 -4.49
N PRO A 47 -2.43 20.74 -5.28
CA PRO A 47 -3.06 22.01 -5.64
C PRO A 47 -4.21 21.72 -6.59
N LEU A 48 -5.29 21.15 -6.05
CA LEU A 48 -6.53 20.93 -6.77
C LEU A 48 -7.16 22.30 -6.97
N THR A 49 -7.32 22.70 -8.23
CA THR A 49 -8.13 23.85 -8.52
C THR A 49 -9.61 23.49 -8.32
N ASP A 50 -10.46 24.49 -8.05
CA ASP A 50 -11.91 24.26 -7.94
C ASP A 50 -12.48 23.51 -9.16
N ASN A 51 -11.86 23.69 -10.33
CA ASN A 51 -12.22 22.98 -11.56
C ASN A 51 -11.91 21.48 -11.50
N ASP A 52 -10.80 21.09 -10.90
CA ASP A 52 -10.40 19.68 -10.75
C ASP A 52 -11.36 18.95 -9.80
N ILE A 53 -11.73 19.61 -8.70
CA ILE A 53 -12.72 19.11 -7.73
C ILE A 53 -14.10 18.95 -8.41
N MET A 54 -14.56 19.97 -9.14
CA MET A 54 -15.87 19.92 -9.82
C MET A 54 -15.96 18.81 -10.86
N LYS A 55 -14.85 18.49 -11.53
CA LYS A 55 -14.78 17.44 -12.55
C LYS A 55 -14.89 16.05 -11.93
N GLU A 56 -14.27 15.85 -10.78
CA GLU A 56 -14.31 14.58 -10.05
C GLU A 56 -15.69 14.32 -9.44
N VAL A 57 -16.31 15.33 -8.82
CA VAL A 57 -17.70 15.25 -8.31
C VAL A 57 -18.70 14.92 -9.42
N LYS A 58 -18.58 15.55 -10.60
CA LYS A 58 -19.42 15.24 -11.76
C LYS A 58 -19.21 13.81 -12.26
N THR A 59 -17.99 13.28 -12.18
CA THR A 59 -17.66 11.92 -12.63
C THR A 59 -18.23 10.87 -11.68
N VAL A 60 -18.12 11.07 -10.37
CA VAL A 60 -18.75 10.21 -9.36
C VAL A 60 -20.26 10.24 -9.49
N ARG A 61 -20.86 11.42 -9.66
CA ARG A 61 -22.31 11.56 -9.87
C ARG A 61 -22.79 10.84 -11.12
N LYS A 62 -22.04 10.86 -12.23
CA LYS A 62 -22.38 10.10 -13.45
C LYS A 62 -22.25 8.58 -13.33
N ARG A 63 -21.42 8.07 -12.41
CA ARG A 63 -21.26 6.62 -12.17
C ARG A 63 -22.27 6.06 -11.17
N ALA A 64 -22.94 6.93 -10.40
CA ALA A 64 -23.95 6.56 -9.42
C ALA A 64 -25.39 6.50 -9.99
N PHE A 65 -25.55 6.71 -11.30
CA PHE A 65 -26.79 6.56 -12.05
C PHE A 65 -26.60 5.58 -13.21
#